data_AF-A0A1V5LA32-F1
#
_entry.id   AF-A0A1V5LA32-F1
#
_cell.length_a   1.000
_cell.length_b   1.000
_cell.length_c   1.000
_cell.angle_alpha   90.00
_cell.angle_beta   90.00
_cell.angle_gamma   90.00
#
_symmetry.space_group_name_H-M   'P 1'
#
loop_
_entity.id
_entity.type
_entity.pdbx_description
1 polymer ?
#
loop_
_entity_poly.entity_id
_entity_poly.type
_entity_poly.pdbx_seq_one_letter_code
_entity_poly.pdbx_strand_id
1 'polypeptide(L)'
;MTISATATAELGSIIGTDHLRPFAVPDLNYRVGEYALLKAGSLDAPGTNPGFFYPVDFPPVNRGTPEVGGAAYSENIESGCDGIVEIGDIIQVEPGNMVGPTKHGVEALLRWDSGAYWDNNTNSVQGSSYPGFSSPRICIVPFYDERYPPDPGRNTVTVTGLGVFFIEGMQGKALYGRFIEMLTHGIWGNGNTYLYGVHLVE
;
A
#
# COMPACT_ATOMS: atom_id res chain seq x y z
N MET A 1 14.54 16.83 -42.41
CA MET A 1 14.99 17.47 -41.16
C MET A 1 14.44 16.61 -40.03
N THR A 2 15.29 15.79 -39.43
CA THR A 2 14.92 14.91 -38.31
C THR A 2 15.32 15.65 -37.03
N ILE A 3 14.33 16.03 -36.22
CA ILE A 3 14.58 16.51 -34.86
C ILE A 3 14.75 15.26 -34.01
N SER A 4 15.94 15.07 -33.47
CA SER A 4 16.22 14.00 -32.50
C SER A 4 16.22 14.65 -31.12
N ALA A 5 15.28 14.28 -30.25
CA ALA A 5 15.35 14.58 -28.83
C ALA A 5 15.89 13.33 -28.12
N THR A 6 17.03 13.46 -27.45
CA THR A 6 17.51 12.45 -26.49
C THR A 6 17.06 12.90 -25.11
N ALA A 7 16.13 12.18 -24.51
CA ALA A 7 15.78 12.36 -23.10
C ALA A 7 16.64 11.43 -22.26
N THR A 8 17.30 11.98 -21.25
CA THR A 8 18.00 11.20 -20.23
C THR A 8 16.98 10.88 -19.14
N ALA A 9 16.78 9.60 -18.84
CA ALA A 9 15.91 9.14 -17.77
C ALA A 9 16.75 8.93 -16.50
N GLU A 10 16.42 9.64 -15.42
CA GLU A 10 17.00 9.42 -14.10
C GLU A 10 15.99 8.68 -13.20
N LEU A 11 16.48 7.71 -12.43
CA LEU A 11 15.72 6.97 -11.43
C LEU A 11 15.73 7.76 -10.11
N GLY A 12 14.56 8.01 -9.53
CA GLY A 12 14.44 8.66 -8.23
C GLY A 12 13.40 8.03 -7.32
N SER A 13 13.49 8.33 -6.04
CA SER A 13 12.63 7.82 -4.98
C SER A 13 11.32 8.62 -4.92
N ILE A 14 10.18 7.92 -5.01
CA ILE A 14 8.86 8.53 -4.79
C ILE A 14 8.55 8.56 -3.30
N ILE A 15 8.45 9.76 -2.76
CA ILE A 15 8.19 10.02 -1.33
C ILE A 15 6.73 10.32 -1.04
N GLY A 16 5.86 10.39 -2.06
CA GLY A 16 4.42 10.58 -1.87
C GLY A 16 3.59 10.35 -3.13
N THR A 17 2.38 9.83 -2.93
CA THR A 17 1.42 9.53 -4.00
C THR A 17 -0.01 9.51 -3.44
N ASP A 18 -1.00 9.44 -4.34
CA ASP A 18 -2.40 9.20 -4.03
C ASP A 18 -2.80 7.72 -4.24
N HIS A 19 -4.08 7.40 -4.04
CA HIS A 19 -4.69 6.08 -4.23
C HIS A 19 -4.12 4.95 -3.33
N LEU A 20 -3.48 5.29 -2.21
CA LEU A 20 -2.99 4.30 -1.26
C LEU A 20 -4.15 3.49 -0.69
N ARG A 21 -3.90 2.21 -0.43
CA ARG A 21 -4.84 1.35 0.31
C ARG A 21 -4.60 1.51 1.81
N PRO A 22 -5.66 1.38 2.64
CA PRO A 22 -5.64 1.74 4.06
C PRO A 22 -4.98 0.66 4.93
N PHE A 23 -3.75 0.29 4.57
CA PHE A 23 -2.96 -0.73 5.24
C PHE A 23 -1.59 -0.16 5.61
N ALA A 24 -1.38 0.25 6.86
CA ALA A 24 -0.03 0.61 7.32
C ALA A 24 0.73 -0.67 7.66
N VAL A 25 1.54 -1.14 6.72
CA VAL A 25 2.29 -2.40 6.81
C VAL A 25 3.60 -2.15 7.57
N PRO A 26 4.05 -3.06 8.45
CA PRO A 26 5.36 -2.92 9.10
C PRO A 26 6.49 -3.00 8.07
N ASP A 27 7.53 -2.16 8.18
CA ASP A 27 8.69 -2.20 7.28
C ASP A 27 9.65 -3.35 7.63
N LEU A 28 9.39 -4.52 7.05
CA LEU A 28 10.18 -5.73 7.31
C LEU A 28 11.33 -5.95 6.31
N ASN A 29 11.71 -4.93 5.53
CA ASN A 29 12.74 -5.04 4.47
C ASN A 29 12.39 -6.09 3.39
N TYR A 30 11.20 -5.97 2.80
CA TYR A 30 10.67 -6.92 1.83
C TYR A 30 11.52 -7.05 0.56
N ARG A 31 11.54 -8.27 -0.01
CA ARG A 31 12.13 -8.58 -1.32
C ARG A 31 11.04 -8.85 -2.35
N VAL A 32 11.33 -8.62 -3.64
CA VAL A 32 10.36 -8.92 -4.72
C VAL A 32 9.88 -10.36 -4.64
N GLY A 33 8.56 -10.54 -4.68
CA GLY A 33 7.87 -11.83 -4.57
C GLY A 33 7.75 -12.39 -3.16
N GLU A 34 8.31 -11.72 -2.16
CA GLU A 34 8.13 -12.08 -0.76
C GLU A 34 6.66 -12.00 -0.37
N TYR A 35 6.21 -13.00 0.39
CA TYR A 35 4.85 -13.05 0.90
C TYR A 35 4.71 -12.09 2.07
N ALA A 36 3.72 -11.21 2.02
CA ALA A 36 3.54 -10.14 2.98
C ALA A 36 2.15 -10.19 3.62
N LEU A 37 2.11 -9.87 4.91
CA LEU A 37 0.88 -9.67 5.68
C LEU A 37 0.48 -8.20 5.57
N LEU A 38 -0.55 -7.90 4.78
CA LEU A 38 -1.02 -6.52 4.56
C LEU A 38 -2.00 -6.05 5.63
N LYS A 39 -2.68 -7.00 6.28
CA LYS A 39 -3.54 -6.75 7.42
C LYS A 39 -3.51 -7.95 8.36
N ALA A 40 -3.21 -7.71 9.62
CA ALA A 40 -3.14 -8.76 10.62
C ALA A 40 -4.53 -9.27 11.03
N GLY A 41 -4.60 -10.57 11.32
CA GLY A 41 -5.79 -11.24 11.85
C GLY A 41 -5.80 -11.42 13.38
N SER A 42 -4.65 -11.23 14.02
CA SER A 42 -4.37 -11.51 15.43
C SER A 42 -3.21 -10.64 15.95
N LEU A 43 -3.06 -10.54 17.28
CA LEU A 43 -2.05 -9.68 17.95
C LEU A 43 -0.69 -10.36 18.15
N ASP A 44 -0.49 -11.53 17.55
CA ASP A 44 0.78 -12.26 17.50
C ASP A 44 1.60 -11.93 16.23
N ALA A 45 1.06 -11.12 15.32
CA ALA A 45 1.76 -10.67 14.13
C ALA A 45 2.73 -9.51 14.42
N PRO A 46 3.77 -9.29 13.59
CA PRO A 46 4.76 -8.23 13.79
C PRO A 46 4.15 -6.84 14.00
N GLY A 47 4.61 -6.07 14.97
CA GLY A 47 4.13 -4.68 15.16
C GLY A 47 2.64 -4.53 15.52
N THR A 48 1.94 -5.61 15.89
CA THR A 48 0.53 -5.56 16.29
C THR A 48 0.30 -5.36 17.79
N ASN A 49 1.29 -5.66 18.63
CA ASN A 49 1.23 -5.48 20.08
C ASN A 49 1.48 -3.99 20.44
N PRO A 50 0.59 -3.30 21.19
CA PRO A 50 -0.45 -3.88 22.05
C PRO A 50 -1.87 -3.92 21.47
N GLY A 51 -2.13 -3.40 20.27
CA GLY A 51 -3.49 -3.39 19.74
C GLY A 51 -3.68 -2.75 18.37
N PHE A 52 -2.92 -3.21 17.37
CA PHE A 52 -2.98 -2.68 16.00
C PHE A 52 -3.03 -3.80 14.97
N PHE A 53 -3.93 -3.72 13.98
CA PHE A 53 -4.09 -4.77 12.96
C PHE A 53 -3.68 -4.32 11.55
N TYR A 54 -3.10 -3.12 11.43
CA TYR A 54 -2.72 -2.39 10.20
C TYR A 54 -3.77 -1.51 9.50
N PRO A 55 -5.09 -1.55 9.79
CA PRO A 55 -6.03 -0.56 9.26
C PRO A 55 -5.71 0.87 9.65
N VAL A 56 -5.79 1.77 8.69
CA VAL A 56 -5.62 3.21 8.89
C VAL A 56 -6.70 4.02 8.18
N ASP A 57 -6.91 5.25 8.63
CA ASP A 57 -7.85 6.20 8.04
C ASP A 57 -7.09 7.28 7.25
N PHE A 58 -7.71 7.73 6.16
CA PHE A 58 -7.23 8.84 5.34
C PHE A 58 -8.22 10.01 5.36
N PRO A 59 -7.79 11.25 5.03
CA PRO A 59 -6.41 11.68 4.80
C PRO A 59 -5.54 11.65 6.07
N PRO A 60 -4.21 11.78 5.97
CA PRO A 60 -3.34 11.95 7.13
C PRO A 60 -3.78 13.11 8.05
N VAL A 61 -3.59 12.98 9.36
CA VAL A 61 -4.08 13.95 10.36
C VAL A 61 -3.44 15.33 10.21
N ASN A 62 -2.23 15.38 9.65
CA ASN A 62 -1.49 16.60 9.35
C ASN A 62 -1.87 17.21 7.99
N ARG A 63 -2.76 16.58 7.22
CA ARG A 63 -3.25 17.05 5.91
C ARG A 63 -4.76 17.30 5.88
N GLY A 64 -5.52 16.71 6.80
CA GLY A 64 -6.96 16.88 6.88
C GLY A 64 -7.56 16.16 8.08
N THR A 65 -8.89 16.03 8.07
CA THR A 65 -9.62 15.23 9.07
C THR A 65 -9.82 13.83 8.51
N PRO A 66 -9.28 12.77 9.14
CA PRO A 66 -9.47 11.41 8.64
C PRO A 66 -10.95 10.99 8.67
N GLU A 67 -11.40 10.34 7.61
CA GLU A 67 -12.71 9.72 7.56
C GLU A 67 -12.66 8.33 8.20
N VAL A 68 -13.47 8.14 9.23
CA VAL A 68 -13.41 6.96 10.10
C VAL A 68 -14.54 5.98 9.80
N GLY A 69 -14.34 4.72 10.19
CA GLY A 69 -15.37 3.69 10.17
C GLY A 69 -15.25 2.71 9.01
N GLY A 70 -15.89 1.54 9.19
CA GLY A 70 -15.79 0.42 8.27
C GLY A 70 -16.25 0.70 6.83
N ALA A 71 -17.17 1.64 6.61
CA ALA A 71 -17.60 2.00 5.26
C ALA A 71 -16.50 2.74 4.50
N ALA A 72 -15.98 3.85 5.05
CA ALA A 72 -14.89 4.63 4.48
C ALA A 72 -13.62 3.77 4.30
N TYR A 73 -13.31 2.94 5.30
CA TYR A 73 -12.21 1.99 5.20
C TYR A 73 -12.38 0.98 4.05
N SER A 74 -13.57 0.40 3.87
CA SER A 74 -13.84 -0.53 2.75
C SER A 74 -13.75 0.19 1.40
N GLU A 75 -14.30 1.40 1.30
CA GLU A 75 -14.25 2.21 0.08
C GLU A 75 -12.80 2.55 -0.31
N ASN A 76 -11.95 2.90 0.67
CA ASN A 76 -10.52 3.12 0.47
C ASN A 76 -9.77 1.85 0.05
N ILE A 77 -10.25 0.64 0.41
CA ILE A 77 -9.69 -0.61 -0.14
C ILE A 77 -10.03 -0.75 -1.62
N GLU A 78 -11.24 -0.36 -2.02
CA GLU A 78 -11.75 -0.53 -3.37
C GLU A 78 -11.16 0.49 -4.34
N SER A 79 -11.22 1.76 -3.98
CA SER A 79 -10.84 2.90 -4.83
C SER A 79 -9.43 3.43 -4.54
N GLY A 80 -8.99 3.36 -3.28
CA GLY A 80 -7.79 4.04 -2.80
C GLY A 80 -8.14 5.37 -2.15
N CYS A 81 -7.22 5.90 -1.36
CA CYS A 81 -7.44 7.17 -0.69
C CYS A 81 -7.50 8.34 -1.66
N ASP A 82 -8.38 9.28 -1.35
CA ASP A 82 -8.35 10.61 -1.96
C ASP A 82 -7.23 11.44 -1.35
N GLY A 83 -6.45 12.08 -2.21
CA GLY A 83 -5.35 12.96 -1.83
C GLY A 83 -4.02 12.24 -1.60
N ILE A 84 -2.99 13.05 -1.35
CA ILE A 84 -1.61 12.61 -1.32
C ILE A 84 -1.19 12.22 0.10
N VAL A 85 -0.56 11.06 0.20
CA VAL A 85 0.15 10.57 1.40
C VAL A 85 1.64 10.57 1.10
N GLU A 86 2.42 11.18 1.99
CA GLU A 86 3.88 11.30 1.90
C GLU A 86 4.59 10.64 3.08
N ILE A 87 5.85 10.27 2.87
CA ILE A 87 6.77 9.89 3.95
C ILE A 87 6.87 11.06 4.94
N GLY A 88 6.72 10.75 6.23
CA GLY A 88 6.66 11.73 7.32
C GLY A 88 5.25 12.16 7.71
N ASP A 89 4.22 11.81 6.93
CA ASP A 89 2.84 12.03 7.33
C ASP A 89 2.45 11.21 8.56
N ILE A 90 1.49 11.73 9.32
CA ILE A 90 0.95 11.08 10.50
C ILE A 90 -0.44 10.56 10.14
N ILE A 91 -0.63 9.25 10.17
CA ILE A 91 -1.87 8.59 9.77
C ILE A 91 -2.57 8.04 11.01
N GLN A 92 -3.89 8.24 11.08
CA GLN A 92 -4.71 7.70 12.15
C GLN A 92 -4.92 6.19 11.98
N VAL A 93 -4.80 5.44 13.06
CA VAL A 93 -5.18 4.03 13.14
C VAL A 93 -6.70 3.91 13.13
N GLU A 94 -7.22 3.02 12.27
CA GLU A 94 -8.63 2.61 12.33
C GLU A 94 -8.77 1.42 13.28
N PRO A 95 -9.35 1.60 14.48
CA PRO A 95 -9.27 0.60 15.53
C PRO A 95 -10.08 -0.67 15.24
N GLY A 96 -9.65 -1.75 15.88
CA GLY A 96 -10.30 -3.04 15.76
C GLY A 96 -9.77 -3.85 14.59
N ASN A 97 -10.21 -5.11 14.51
CA ASN A 97 -9.67 -6.04 13.52
C ASN A 97 -10.23 -5.77 12.12
N MET A 98 -11.30 -4.96 11.94
CA MET A 98 -11.82 -4.54 10.62
C MET A 98 -12.05 -5.69 9.61
N VAL A 99 -12.41 -6.89 10.09
CA VAL A 99 -12.51 -8.11 9.26
C VAL A 99 -13.59 -7.99 8.19
N GLY A 100 -14.79 -7.55 8.57
CA GLY A 100 -15.91 -7.42 7.65
C GLY A 100 -15.63 -6.43 6.50
N PRO A 101 -15.26 -5.18 6.83
CA PRO A 101 -14.85 -4.19 5.83
C PRO A 101 -13.70 -4.63 4.93
N THR A 102 -12.65 -5.27 5.48
CA THR A 102 -11.56 -5.81 4.62
C THR A 102 -12.09 -6.86 3.66
N LYS A 103 -12.91 -7.80 4.16
CA LYS A 103 -13.48 -8.85 3.32
C LYS A 103 -14.28 -8.26 2.16
N HIS A 104 -15.15 -7.29 2.44
CA HIS A 104 -15.96 -6.64 1.41
C HIS A 104 -15.08 -6.00 0.33
N GLY A 105 -14.14 -5.13 0.72
CA GLY A 105 -13.28 -4.44 -0.24
C GLY A 105 -12.38 -5.40 -1.03
N VAL A 106 -11.76 -6.38 -0.38
CA VAL A 106 -10.87 -7.36 -1.04
C VAL A 106 -11.65 -8.26 -2.01
N GLU A 107 -12.86 -8.70 -1.65
CA GLU A 107 -13.71 -9.49 -2.56
C GLU A 107 -14.09 -8.70 -3.82
N ALA A 108 -14.23 -7.37 -3.72
CA ALA A 108 -14.42 -6.51 -4.89
C ALA A 108 -13.19 -6.50 -5.80
N LEU A 109 -11.98 -6.31 -5.25
CA LEU A 109 -10.73 -6.34 -6.01
C LEU A 109 -10.51 -7.68 -6.72
N LEU A 110 -10.74 -8.79 -6.01
CA LEU A 110 -10.63 -10.15 -6.58
C LEU A 110 -11.67 -10.39 -7.68
N ARG A 111 -12.88 -9.85 -7.54
CA ARG A 111 -13.92 -9.95 -8.56
C ARG A 111 -13.59 -9.14 -9.81
N TRP A 112 -13.01 -7.95 -9.66
CA TRP A 112 -12.67 -7.08 -10.79
C TRP A 112 -11.49 -7.60 -11.62
N ASP A 113 -10.58 -8.37 -11.01
CA ASP A 113 -9.45 -8.99 -11.70
C ASP A 113 -9.25 -10.45 -11.26
N SER A 114 -10.25 -11.27 -11.58
CA SER A 114 -10.31 -12.67 -11.16
C SER A 114 -9.28 -13.57 -11.86
N GLY A 115 -8.75 -13.12 -13.01
CA GLY A 115 -7.72 -13.85 -13.76
C GLY A 115 -6.31 -13.63 -13.23
N ALA A 116 -6.09 -12.57 -12.45
CA ALA A 116 -4.75 -12.25 -11.96
C ALA A 116 -4.22 -13.25 -10.94
N TYR A 117 -2.95 -13.61 -11.06
CA TYR A 117 -2.24 -14.46 -10.10
C TYR A 117 -0.76 -14.10 -10.06
N TRP A 118 -0.08 -14.50 -8.99
CA TRP A 118 1.36 -14.37 -8.87
C TRP A 118 2.06 -15.57 -9.51
N ASP A 119 2.99 -15.33 -10.45
CA ASP A 119 3.83 -16.38 -11.03
C ASP A 119 5.24 -16.35 -10.41
N ASN A 120 5.58 -17.41 -9.67
CA ASN A 120 6.89 -17.55 -9.02
C ASN A 120 8.05 -17.78 -10.00
N ASN A 121 7.79 -18.19 -11.24
CA ASN A 121 8.87 -18.38 -12.22
C ASN A 121 9.37 -17.06 -12.77
N THR A 122 8.44 -16.11 -12.95
CA THR A 122 8.73 -14.77 -13.50
C THR A 122 8.79 -13.68 -12.44
N ASN A 123 8.44 -14.00 -11.18
CA ASN A 123 8.28 -13.04 -10.08
C ASN A 123 7.43 -11.83 -10.49
N SER A 124 6.27 -12.11 -11.10
CA SER A 124 5.41 -11.06 -11.64
C SER A 124 3.93 -11.46 -11.60
N VAL A 125 3.05 -10.45 -11.70
CA VAL A 125 1.61 -10.65 -11.84
C VAL A 125 1.29 -11.09 -13.27
N GLN A 126 0.57 -12.19 -13.40
CA GLN A 126 0.16 -12.80 -14.67
C GLN A 126 -1.36 -12.99 -14.71
N GLY A 127 -1.92 -13.18 -15.89
CA GLY A 127 -3.36 -13.45 -16.07
C GLY A 127 -4.29 -12.26 -15.80
N SER A 128 -3.75 -11.09 -15.45
CA SER A 128 -4.55 -9.87 -15.27
C SER A 128 -5.19 -9.42 -16.58
N SER A 129 -6.43 -8.96 -16.50
CA SER A 129 -7.10 -8.29 -17.64
C SER A 129 -6.73 -6.81 -17.77
N TYR A 130 -5.92 -6.28 -16.84
CA TYR A 130 -5.52 -4.88 -16.78
C TYR A 130 -4.07 -4.74 -17.27
N PRO A 131 -3.75 -3.70 -18.05
CA PRO A 131 -2.40 -3.51 -18.57
C PRO A 131 -1.41 -3.12 -17.47
N GLY A 132 -0.24 -3.78 -17.46
CA GLY A 132 0.87 -3.43 -16.58
C GLY A 132 0.48 -3.44 -15.10
N PHE A 133 0.73 -2.33 -14.41
CA PHE A 133 0.46 -2.17 -12.98
C PHE A 133 -0.95 -1.66 -12.65
N SER A 134 -1.85 -1.55 -13.63
CA SER A 134 -3.21 -1.01 -13.42
C SER A 134 -4.23 -2.02 -12.90
N SER A 135 -3.80 -3.24 -12.54
CA SER A 135 -4.67 -4.20 -11.87
C SER A 135 -5.18 -3.60 -10.54
N PRO A 136 -6.49 -3.68 -10.25
CA PRO A 136 -7.04 -3.23 -8.96
C PRO A 136 -6.49 -4.03 -7.78
N ARG A 137 -5.88 -5.19 -8.03
CA ARG A 137 -5.22 -6.02 -7.01
C ARG A 137 -3.79 -5.56 -6.72
N ILE A 138 -3.23 -4.65 -7.50
CA ILE A 138 -1.94 -4.02 -7.22
C ILE A 138 -2.23 -2.74 -6.44
N CYS A 139 -1.66 -2.63 -5.24
CA CYS A 139 -1.89 -1.50 -4.35
C CYS A 139 -0.60 -0.89 -3.86
N ILE A 140 -0.63 0.43 -3.66
CA ILE A 140 0.38 1.16 -2.89
C ILE A 140 -0.10 1.24 -1.45
N VAL A 141 0.79 1.04 -0.49
CA VAL A 141 0.48 1.10 0.94
C VAL A 141 1.55 1.89 1.70
N PRO A 142 1.18 2.57 2.80
CA PRO A 142 2.16 3.17 3.68
C PRO A 142 2.89 2.11 4.52
N PHE A 143 4.17 2.36 4.80
CA PHE A 143 4.93 1.63 5.80
C PHE A 143 5.01 2.42 7.12
N TYR A 144 5.15 1.69 8.23
CA TYR A 144 5.51 2.25 9.53
C TYR A 144 6.65 1.45 10.17
N ASP A 145 7.33 2.05 11.15
CA ASP A 145 8.37 1.38 11.93
C ASP A 145 7.77 0.45 12.99
N GLU A 146 7.93 -0.85 12.79
CA GLU A 146 7.39 -1.90 13.64
C GLU A 146 8.00 -1.92 15.05
N ARG A 147 9.14 -1.26 15.26
CA ARG A 147 9.78 -1.09 16.57
C ARG A 147 9.02 -0.11 17.46
N TYR A 148 8.16 0.73 16.85
CA TYR A 148 7.31 1.70 17.53
C TYR A 148 5.83 1.48 17.14
N PRO A 149 5.24 0.33 17.51
CA PRO A 149 3.84 0.07 17.22
C PRO A 149 2.94 1.06 18.00
N PRO A 150 1.80 1.47 17.44
CA PRO A 150 0.91 2.42 18.11
C PRO A 150 0.22 1.77 19.33
N ASP A 151 -0.13 2.59 20.32
CA ASP A 151 -0.93 2.11 21.45
C ASP A 151 -2.32 1.62 20.99
N PRO A 152 -2.99 0.75 21.77
CA PRO A 152 -4.31 0.25 21.42
C PRO A 152 -5.35 1.36 21.26
N GLY A 153 -6.26 1.15 20.30
CA GLY A 153 -7.36 2.07 20.04
C GLY A 153 -7.03 3.07 18.94
N ARG A 154 -7.68 4.23 18.99
CA ARG A 154 -7.52 5.28 17.97
C ARG A 154 -6.30 6.12 18.31
N ASN A 155 -5.17 5.77 17.71
CA ASN A 155 -3.90 6.46 17.85
C ASN A 155 -3.35 6.76 16.44
N THR A 156 -2.07 7.03 16.30
CA THR A 156 -1.43 7.38 15.03
C THR A 156 -0.14 6.62 14.79
N VAL A 157 0.21 6.45 13.52
CA VAL A 157 1.52 5.97 13.06
C VAL A 157 2.12 6.97 12.09
N THR A 158 3.45 7.06 12.06
CA THR A 158 4.18 7.89 11.08
C THR A 158 4.51 7.05 9.86
N VAL A 159 4.26 7.58 8.66
CA VAL A 159 4.66 6.96 7.40
C VAL A 159 6.18 7.01 7.27
N THR A 160 6.83 5.85 7.26
CA THR A 160 8.29 5.74 7.11
C THR A 160 8.74 5.41 5.70
N GLY A 161 7.81 4.90 4.89
CA GLY A 161 8.05 4.49 3.51
C GLY A 161 6.76 4.20 2.78
N LEU A 162 6.89 3.91 1.49
CA LEU A 162 5.79 3.46 0.63
C LEU A 162 6.21 2.17 -0.07
N GLY A 163 5.28 1.23 -0.20
CA GLY A 163 5.50 -0.07 -0.85
C GLY A 163 4.37 -0.45 -1.77
N VAL A 164 4.65 -1.33 -2.74
CA VAL A 164 3.64 -1.89 -3.63
C VAL A 164 3.46 -3.38 -3.37
N PHE A 165 2.21 -3.80 -3.34
CA PHE A 165 1.86 -5.20 -3.19
C PHE A 165 0.83 -5.63 -4.22
N PHE A 166 0.95 -6.88 -4.68
CA PHE A 166 -0.13 -7.59 -5.35
C PHE A 166 -0.94 -8.38 -4.31
N ILE A 167 -2.24 -8.07 -4.17
CA ILE A 167 -3.16 -8.73 -3.25
C ILE A 167 -3.52 -10.12 -3.77
N GLU A 168 -3.17 -11.15 -2.98
CA GLU A 168 -3.54 -12.54 -3.25
C GLU A 168 -4.91 -12.88 -2.66
N GLY A 169 -5.24 -12.33 -1.48
CA GLY A 169 -6.55 -12.48 -0.85
C GLY A 169 -6.47 -12.65 0.66
N MET A 170 -7.61 -12.99 1.27
CA MET A 170 -7.72 -13.20 2.71
C MET A 170 -7.64 -14.68 3.10
N GLN A 171 -7.00 -14.94 4.24
CA GLN A 171 -7.08 -16.24 4.93
C GLN A 171 -7.56 -15.98 6.38
N GLY A 172 -8.78 -16.42 6.68
CA GLY A 172 -9.42 -16.12 7.94
C GLY A 172 -9.64 -14.61 8.11
N LYS A 173 -8.92 -14.00 9.05
CA LYS A 173 -9.01 -12.55 9.36
C LYS A 173 -7.88 -11.73 8.74
N ALA A 174 -6.85 -12.38 8.21
CA ALA A 174 -5.65 -11.76 7.67
C ALA A 174 -5.76 -11.54 6.16
N LEU A 175 -5.14 -10.45 5.66
CA LEU A 175 -4.97 -10.16 4.24
C LEU A 175 -3.51 -10.39 3.85
N TYR A 176 -3.30 -11.07 2.74
CA TYR A 176 -1.98 -11.37 2.23
C TYR A 176 -1.78 -10.87 0.80
N GLY A 177 -0.52 -10.62 0.47
CA GLY A 177 -0.08 -10.27 -0.87
C GLY A 177 1.39 -10.58 -1.11
N ARG A 178 1.87 -10.13 -2.26
CA ARG A 178 3.27 -10.26 -2.71
C ARG A 178 3.86 -8.89 -2.87
N PHE A 179 5.03 -8.67 -2.29
CA PHE A 179 5.76 -7.43 -2.54
C PHE A 179 6.21 -7.38 -4.00
N ILE A 180 6.00 -6.26 -4.67
CA ILE A 180 6.46 -6.03 -6.04
C ILE A 180 7.25 -4.74 -6.10
N GLU A 181 8.32 -4.74 -6.90
CA GLU A 181 8.97 -3.49 -7.28
C GLU A 181 8.17 -2.85 -8.42
N MET A 182 7.83 -1.57 -8.26
CA MET A 182 7.15 -0.80 -9.30
C MET A 182 7.97 0.45 -9.66
N LEU A 183 8.07 0.71 -10.97
CA LEU A 183 8.37 2.03 -11.50
C LEU A 183 7.04 2.81 -11.61
N THR A 184 6.78 3.78 -10.73
CA THR A 184 5.56 4.61 -10.73
C THR A 184 5.88 6.10 -10.90
N HIS A 185 4.90 7.02 -10.87
CA HIS A 185 5.12 8.47 -10.87
C HIS A 185 4.61 9.04 -9.53
N GLY A 186 5.23 10.09 -8.99
CA GLY A 186 4.85 10.68 -7.70
C GLY A 186 5.74 11.86 -7.28
N ILE A 187 5.68 12.27 -6.01
CA ILE A 187 6.52 13.35 -5.47
C ILE A 187 7.93 12.83 -5.22
N TRP A 188 8.94 13.61 -5.64
CA TRP A 188 10.35 13.22 -5.62
C TRP A 188 11.05 13.75 -4.36
N GLY A 189 11.89 12.91 -3.72
CA GLY A 189 12.72 13.33 -2.59
C GLY A 189 13.62 12.22 -2.04
N ASN A 190 14.34 12.52 -0.96
CA ASN A 190 15.20 11.56 -0.26
C ASN A 190 14.43 10.91 0.89
N GLY A 191 14.13 9.61 0.80
CA GLY A 191 13.45 8.83 1.84
C GLY A 191 13.52 7.33 1.59
N ASN A 192 13.24 6.51 2.61
CA ASN A 192 13.19 5.05 2.49
C ASN A 192 11.91 4.65 1.73
N THR A 193 11.97 4.64 0.41
CA THR A 193 10.86 4.24 -0.45
C THR A 193 11.26 3.08 -1.34
N TYR A 194 10.31 2.20 -1.58
CA TYR A 194 10.45 1.14 -2.56
C TYR A 194 9.67 1.47 -3.86
N LEU A 195 9.18 2.70 -3.95
CA LEU A 195 8.64 3.28 -5.18
C LEU A 195 9.75 4.01 -5.92
N TYR A 196 10.05 3.54 -7.11
CA TYR A 196 10.99 4.20 -8.01
C TYR A 196 10.20 4.95 -9.08
N GLY A 197 10.63 6.15 -9.44
CA GLY A 197 10.06 6.94 -10.52
C GLY A 197 11.01 7.13 -11.68
N VAL A 198 10.44 7.37 -12.86
CA VAL A 198 11.18 7.78 -14.06
C VAL A 198 10.87 9.26 -14.32
N HIS A 199 11.90 10.11 -14.34
CA HIS A 199 11.79 11.51 -14.72
C HIS A 199 12.58 11.76 -16.00
N LEU A 200 11.96 12.46 -16.95
CA LEU A 200 12.63 12.93 -18.15
C LEU A 200 13.40 14.20 -17.79
N VAL A 201 14.72 14.11 -17.77
CA VAL A 201 15.57 15.29 -17.62
C VAL A 201 15.85 15.83 -19.02
N GLU A 202 15.49 17.08 -19.27
CA GLU A 202 15.87 17.82 -20.50
C GLU A 202 17.36 18.19 -20.50
#